data_AF-A0AAN7EIB6-F1
#
_entry.id   AF-A0AAN7EIB6-F1
#
_cell.length_a   1.000
_cell.length_b   1.000
_cell.length_c   1.000
_cell.angle_alpha   90.00
_cell.angle_beta   90.00
_cell.angle_gamma   90.00
#
_symmetry.space_group_name_H-M   'P 1'
#
loop_
_entity.id
_entity.type
_entity.pdbx_description
1 polymer ?
#
loop_
_entity_poly.entity_id
_entity_poly.type
_entity_poly.pdbx_seq_one_letter_code
_entity_poly.pdbx_strand_id
1 'polypeptide(L)'
;MWVEIFCGLIIYKLFKCFFYDDDVLDLESSDFNALFSVANRLEKLYGGKVYVGLRIPDADTGSRQNIDMVLVNKGEAVVISVKNISGFVSVNSDGSWVCEGGSEHKAERLPDPVAETKKQASILESYLEQRGVALPEGYFSCKVVLPNPKFRTIQSSPFPSEVITYDQWVQLKPEPKSMFSGWIKGAFRGGKKEMQESIHQKLNFTLSTAPMWDRLELKGNKYVLGELLDFKGKQEDINALKNIRRSKVSRLIIQKTSMFGLAHSKLQVLYSPRDYRSEGASGSEWKEVTVRSSTEVLFQPDNSTKVRKFKLSSVVSLTLSA
;
A
#
# COMPACT_ATOMS: atom_id res chain seq x y z
N MET A 1 -17.99 3.55 46.55
CA MET A 1 -17.03 2.45 46.24
C MET A 1 -17.52 1.49 45.16
N TRP A 2 -18.46 0.57 45.40
CA TRP A 2 -18.82 -0.45 44.38
C TRP A 2 -19.51 0.14 43.13
N VAL A 3 -20.33 1.18 43.30
CA VAL A 3 -21.01 1.88 42.19
C VAL A 3 -20.01 2.65 41.31
N GLU A 4 -18.98 3.25 41.89
CA GLU A 4 -17.92 3.96 41.14
C GLU A 4 -17.04 3.00 40.35
N ILE A 5 -16.76 1.81 40.89
CA ILE A 5 -16.02 0.74 40.18
C ILE A 5 -16.86 0.21 39.01
N PHE A 6 -18.16 0.01 39.20
CA PHE A 6 -19.06 -0.41 38.12
C PHE A 6 -19.21 0.66 37.04
N CYS A 7 -19.39 1.92 37.41
CA CYS A 7 -19.40 3.04 36.46
C CYS A 7 -18.06 3.16 35.72
N GLY A 8 -16.93 3.04 36.42
CA GLY A 8 -15.59 3.04 35.83
C GLY A 8 -15.39 1.89 34.85
N LEU A 9 -15.85 0.69 35.16
CA LEU A 9 -15.81 -0.47 34.27
C LEU A 9 -16.70 -0.31 33.04
N ILE A 10 -17.90 0.27 33.20
CA ILE A 10 -18.80 0.55 32.06
C ILE A 10 -18.21 1.64 31.15
N ILE A 11 -17.66 2.71 31.71
CA ILE A 11 -16.96 3.75 30.94
C ILE A 11 -15.74 3.16 30.25
N TYR A 12 -14.95 2.34 30.94
CA TYR A 12 -13.82 1.62 30.35
C TYR A 12 -14.26 0.66 29.25
N LYS A 13 -15.37 -0.08 29.41
CA LYS A 13 -15.91 -0.96 28.37
C LYS A 13 -16.47 -0.19 27.18
N LEU A 14 -17.08 0.98 27.40
CA LEU A 14 -17.56 1.86 26.33
C LEU A 14 -16.41 2.52 25.60
N PHE A 15 -15.39 3.00 26.30
CA PHE A 15 -14.12 3.42 25.71
C PHE A 15 -13.54 2.25 24.92
N LYS A 16 -13.32 1.10 25.56
CA LYS A 16 -12.77 -0.07 24.91
C LYS A 16 -13.60 -0.49 23.71
N CYS A 17 -14.94 -0.51 23.71
CA CYS A 17 -15.74 -0.82 22.52
C CYS A 17 -15.61 0.20 21.39
N PHE A 18 -15.43 1.49 21.68
CA PHE A 18 -15.17 2.52 20.66
C PHE A 18 -13.73 2.50 20.16
N PHE A 19 -12.78 2.04 20.98
CA PHE A 19 -11.35 2.00 20.70
C PHE A 19 -10.83 0.57 20.39
N TYR A 20 -11.64 -0.50 20.47
CA TYR A 20 -11.20 -1.88 20.15
C TYR A 20 -11.01 -2.08 18.65
N ASP A 21 -11.67 -1.24 17.85
CA ASP A 21 -11.41 -1.14 16.42
C ASP A 21 -10.00 -0.57 16.18
N ASP A 22 -9.41 0.18 17.13
CA ASP A 22 -8.05 0.72 17.02
C ASP A 22 -6.98 -0.36 17.07
N ASP A 23 -7.12 -1.47 17.81
CA ASP A 23 -6.07 -2.50 17.85
C ASP A 23 -5.91 -3.19 16.48
N VAL A 24 -7.02 -3.48 15.81
CA VAL A 24 -7.00 -4.06 14.45
C VAL A 24 -6.63 -2.98 13.41
N LEU A 25 -7.03 -1.72 13.60
CA LEU A 25 -6.56 -0.60 12.77
C LEU A 25 -5.05 -0.37 12.95
N ASP A 26 -4.51 -0.50 14.16
CA ASP A 26 -3.11 -0.31 14.46
C ASP A 26 -2.28 -1.47 13.89
N LEU A 27 -2.83 -2.69 13.86
CA LEU A 27 -2.23 -3.82 13.17
C LEU A 27 -2.24 -3.64 11.64
N GLU A 28 -3.41 -3.42 11.03
CA GLU A 28 -3.53 -3.18 9.57
C GLU A 28 -2.70 -1.97 9.16
N SER A 29 -2.78 -0.86 9.90
CA SER A 29 -1.96 0.31 9.64
C SER A 29 -0.48 0.05 9.86
N SER A 30 -0.08 -0.81 10.81
CA SER A 30 1.32 -1.22 10.97
C SER A 30 1.84 -1.92 9.71
N ASP A 31 1.05 -2.81 9.12
CA ASP A 31 1.41 -3.52 7.90
C ASP A 31 1.50 -2.59 6.70
N PHE A 32 0.51 -1.69 6.53
CA PHE A 32 0.58 -0.66 5.49
C PHE A 32 1.73 0.33 5.72
N ASN A 33 2.01 0.71 6.97
CA ASN A 33 3.13 1.59 7.29
C ASN A 33 4.46 0.92 6.96
N ALA A 34 4.60 -0.38 7.24
CA ALA A 34 5.77 -1.16 6.83
C ALA A 34 5.89 -1.19 5.29
N LEU A 35 4.80 -1.46 4.58
CA LEU A 35 4.73 -1.43 3.12
C LEU A 35 5.19 -0.07 2.54
N PHE A 36 4.61 1.05 3.00
CA PHE A 36 4.98 2.38 2.53
C PHE A 36 6.39 2.81 2.96
N SER A 37 6.87 2.35 4.12
CA SER A 37 8.25 2.58 4.57
C SER A 37 9.26 1.88 3.66
N VAL A 38 8.97 0.62 3.27
CA VAL A 38 9.76 -0.13 2.29
C VAL A 38 9.76 0.57 0.94
N ALA A 39 8.60 0.94 0.42
CA ALA A 39 8.47 1.65 -0.86
C ALA A 39 9.30 2.95 -0.88
N ASN A 40 9.11 3.82 0.12
CA ASN A 40 9.83 5.09 0.23
C ASN A 40 11.35 4.91 0.32
N ARG A 41 11.82 3.85 1.00
CA ARG A 41 13.24 3.56 1.10
C ARG A 41 13.81 3.01 -0.20
N LEU A 42 13.08 2.14 -0.91
CA LEU A 42 13.50 1.62 -2.21
C LEU A 42 13.67 2.72 -3.25
N GLU A 43 12.71 3.65 -3.34
CA GLU A 43 12.80 4.82 -4.24
C GLU A 43 14.05 5.65 -3.93
N LYS A 44 14.38 5.86 -2.65
CA LYS A 44 15.57 6.61 -2.23
C LYS A 44 16.88 5.86 -2.53
N LEU A 45 16.91 4.54 -2.37
CA LEU A 45 18.12 3.73 -2.53
C LEU A 45 18.48 3.49 -4.00
N TYR A 46 17.48 3.12 -4.80
CA TYR A 46 17.71 2.65 -6.17
C TYR A 46 17.27 3.67 -7.23
N GLY A 47 16.61 4.76 -6.83
CA GLY A 47 15.93 5.63 -7.76
C GLY A 47 14.77 4.92 -8.46
N GLY A 48 14.22 5.56 -9.49
CA GLY A 48 13.06 5.02 -10.20
C GLY A 48 11.76 5.34 -9.48
N LYS A 49 10.75 4.51 -9.71
CA LYS A 49 9.39 4.71 -9.20
C LYS A 49 8.84 3.42 -8.62
N VAL A 50 8.17 3.51 -7.48
CA VAL A 50 7.49 2.37 -6.86
C VAL A 50 5.98 2.51 -7.03
N TYR A 51 5.36 1.47 -7.58
CA TYR A 51 3.92 1.33 -7.71
C TYR A 51 3.41 0.44 -6.58
N VAL A 52 2.61 0.97 -5.66
CA VAL A 52 2.16 0.26 -4.45
C VAL A 52 0.69 -0.13 -4.56
N GLY A 53 0.35 -1.37 -4.19
CA GLY A 53 -1.02 -1.85 -4.07
C GLY A 53 -1.71 -2.11 -5.41
N LEU A 54 -1.03 -2.74 -6.37
CA LEU A 54 -1.62 -3.10 -7.65
C LEU A 54 -2.65 -4.22 -7.50
N ARG A 55 -3.70 -4.19 -8.33
CA ARG A 55 -4.81 -5.15 -8.37
C ARG A 55 -4.96 -5.72 -9.77
N ILE A 56 -4.00 -6.55 -10.17
CA ILE A 56 -3.88 -7.03 -11.54
C ILE A 56 -4.91 -8.13 -11.81
N PRO A 57 -5.72 -8.04 -12.88
CA PRO A 57 -6.58 -9.14 -13.28
C PRO A 57 -5.74 -10.32 -13.75
N ASP A 58 -5.98 -11.48 -13.15
CA ASP A 58 -5.42 -12.76 -13.59
C ASP A 58 -6.27 -13.30 -14.73
N ALA A 59 -5.63 -13.49 -15.90
CA ALA A 59 -6.30 -13.96 -17.10
C ALA A 59 -6.80 -15.41 -16.98
N ASP A 60 -6.14 -16.23 -16.16
CA ASP A 60 -6.45 -17.66 -16.04
C ASP A 60 -7.62 -17.90 -15.10
N THR A 61 -7.67 -17.15 -13.99
CA THR A 61 -8.69 -17.33 -12.95
C THR A 61 -9.84 -16.33 -13.03
N GLY A 62 -9.68 -15.23 -13.76
CA GLY A 62 -10.60 -14.09 -13.78
C GLY A 62 -10.63 -13.29 -12.47
N SER A 63 -9.86 -13.70 -11.46
CA SER A 63 -9.74 -13.01 -10.17
C SER A 63 -8.73 -11.86 -10.23
N ARG A 64 -8.84 -10.89 -9.33
CA ARG A 64 -7.79 -9.87 -9.17
C ARG A 64 -6.75 -10.34 -8.17
N GLN A 65 -5.49 -10.27 -8.55
CA GLN A 65 -4.34 -10.52 -7.69
C GLN A 65 -3.83 -9.22 -7.10
N ASN A 66 -3.60 -9.22 -5.79
CA ASN A 66 -3.03 -8.08 -5.09
C ASN A 66 -1.51 -8.20 -5.14
N ILE A 67 -0.83 -7.18 -5.65
CA ILE A 67 0.62 -7.08 -5.67
C ILE A 67 1.00 -5.90 -4.79
N ASP A 68 1.76 -6.18 -3.73
CA ASP A 68 2.18 -5.21 -2.72
C ASP A 68 2.89 -4.02 -3.34
N MET A 69 3.95 -4.25 -4.12
CA MET A 69 4.55 -3.20 -4.94
C MET A 69 5.41 -3.70 -6.11
N VAL A 70 5.66 -2.79 -7.06
CA VAL A 70 6.60 -2.97 -8.17
C VAL A 70 7.56 -1.78 -8.21
N LEU A 71 8.85 -2.06 -8.05
CA LEU A 71 9.92 -1.08 -8.27
C LEU A 71 10.32 -1.11 -9.74
N VAL A 72 10.24 0.04 -10.41
CA VAL A 72 10.70 0.19 -11.80
C VAL A 72 11.89 1.14 -11.84
N ASN A 73 13.01 0.64 -12.33
CA ASN A 73 14.23 1.42 -12.56
C ASN A 73 14.63 1.36 -14.06
N LYS A 74 15.76 1.97 -14.43
CA LYS A 74 16.18 2.07 -15.85
C LYS A 74 16.56 0.75 -16.51
N GLY A 75 16.72 -0.34 -15.75
CA GLY A 75 17.22 -1.62 -16.26
C GLY A 75 16.35 -2.83 -15.93
N GLU A 76 15.43 -2.72 -14.97
CA GLU A 76 14.62 -3.85 -14.52
C GLU A 76 13.35 -3.41 -13.80
N ALA A 77 12.46 -4.38 -13.60
CA ALA A 77 11.31 -4.26 -12.72
C ALA A 77 11.35 -5.36 -11.66
N VAL A 78 11.10 -5.00 -10.41
CA VAL A 78 11.12 -5.93 -9.28
C VAL A 78 9.75 -5.97 -8.64
N VAL A 79 9.12 -7.14 -8.63
CA VAL A 79 7.89 -7.41 -7.89
C VAL A 79 8.27 -7.75 -6.46
N ILE A 80 7.74 -6.99 -5.50
CA ILE A 80 8.16 -7.08 -4.11
C ILE A 80 6.94 -7.36 -3.26
N SER A 81 6.94 -8.47 -2.52
CA SER A 81 6.01 -8.69 -1.42
C SER A 81 6.64 -8.27 -0.10
N VAL A 82 5.86 -7.57 0.73
CA VAL A 82 6.29 -7.12 2.06
C VAL A 82 5.51 -7.91 3.10
N LYS A 83 6.20 -8.68 3.93
CA LYS A 83 5.58 -9.43 5.02
C LYS A 83 6.06 -8.87 6.36
N ASN A 84 5.21 -8.13 7.06
CA ASN A 84 5.54 -7.47 8.33
C ASN A 84 5.47 -8.41 9.55
N ILE A 85 6.03 -9.60 9.42
CA ILE A 85 5.90 -10.69 10.40
C ILE A 85 6.79 -10.40 11.62
N SER A 86 6.25 -10.64 12.82
CA SER A 86 7.01 -10.58 14.08
C SER A 86 7.11 -11.95 14.74
N GLY A 87 8.07 -12.11 15.65
CA GLY A 87 8.26 -13.36 16.38
C GLY A 87 9.17 -14.33 15.64
N PHE A 88 9.02 -15.60 15.97
CA PHE A 88 9.85 -16.70 15.51
C PHE A 88 9.23 -17.38 14.29
N VAL A 89 9.96 -17.42 13.18
CA VAL A 89 9.52 -18.06 11.95
C VAL A 89 10.28 -19.35 11.69
N SER A 90 9.55 -20.40 11.35
CA SER A 90 10.08 -21.65 10.81
C SER A 90 9.50 -21.90 9.42
N VAL A 91 10.29 -22.55 8.56
CA VAL A 91 9.90 -22.92 7.20
C VAL A 91 9.66 -24.43 7.17
N ASN A 92 8.46 -24.82 6.79
CA ASN A 92 8.08 -26.22 6.63
C ASN A 92 8.70 -26.81 5.35
N SER A 93 8.70 -28.14 5.24
CA SER A 93 9.20 -28.85 4.05
C SER A 93 8.42 -28.55 2.77
N ASP A 94 7.17 -28.09 2.88
CA ASP A 94 6.33 -27.66 1.76
C ASP A 94 6.57 -26.19 1.36
N GLY A 95 7.53 -25.51 1.98
CA GLY A 95 7.82 -24.09 1.77
C GLY A 95 6.91 -23.13 2.54
N SER A 96 5.86 -23.61 3.19
CA SER A 96 4.98 -22.77 4.02
C SER A 96 5.70 -22.30 5.29
N TRP A 97 5.34 -21.11 5.77
CA TRP A 97 5.96 -20.50 6.94
C TRP A 97 5.03 -20.62 8.15
N VAL A 98 5.60 -20.92 9.31
CA VAL A 98 4.89 -20.93 10.60
C VAL A 98 5.51 -19.85 11.47
N CYS A 99 4.67 -18.92 11.92
CA CYS A 99 5.07 -17.77 12.70
C CYS A 99 4.54 -17.92 14.13
N GLU A 100 5.43 -17.98 15.10
CA GLU A 100 5.14 -18.17 16.53
C GLU A 100 5.58 -16.95 17.35
N GLY A 101 4.78 -16.56 18.35
CA GLY A 101 5.16 -15.47 19.26
C GLY A 101 4.93 -14.05 18.71
N GLY A 102 4.03 -13.90 17.75
CA GLY A 102 3.44 -12.60 17.39
C GLY A 102 2.53 -12.03 18.49
N SER A 103 1.89 -10.88 18.23
CA SER A 103 0.92 -10.27 19.17
C SER A 103 -0.29 -11.16 19.46
N GLU A 104 -0.58 -12.11 18.57
CA GLU A 104 -1.59 -13.13 18.77
C GLU A 104 -0.94 -14.39 19.35
N HIS A 105 -1.49 -14.95 20.43
CA HIS A 105 -0.99 -16.16 21.10
C HIS A 105 -1.18 -17.45 20.28
N LYS A 106 -1.29 -17.37 18.95
CA LYS A 106 -1.54 -18.48 18.05
C LYS A 106 -0.52 -18.47 16.92
N ALA A 107 -0.02 -19.66 16.58
CA ALA A 107 0.84 -19.83 15.42
C ALA A 107 0.06 -19.52 14.14
N GLU A 108 0.56 -18.58 13.34
CA GLU A 108 0.00 -18.25 12.04
C GLU A 108 0.75 -19.04 10.95
N ARG A 109 0.01 -19.67 10.04
CA ARG A 109 0.59 -20.36 8.89
C ARG A 109 0.39 -19.53 7.64
N LEU A 110 1.49 -19.15 7.02
CA LEU A 110 1.52 -18.47 5.74
C LEU A 110 1.91 -19.44 4.62
N PRO A 111 1.28 -19.38 3.44
CA PRO A 111 1.79 -20.10 2.27
C PRO A 111 3.19 -19.59 1.92
N ASP A 112 3.92 -20.34 1.08
CA ASP A 112 5.27 -19.93 0.64
C ASP A 112 5.21 -18.54 -0.02
N PRO A 113 5.74 -17.49 0.65
CA PRO A 113 5.64 -16.12 0.13
C PRO A 113 6.51 -15.92 -1.11
N VAL A 114 7.57 -16.72 -1.29
CA VAL A 114 8.43 -16.66 -2.48
C VAL A 114 7.69 -17.24 -3.68
N ALA A 115 7.05 -18.40 -3.51
CA ALA A 115 6.23 -19.00 -4.56
C ALA A 115 5.03 -18.10 -4.94
N GLU A 116 4.36 -17.49 -3.94
CA GLU A 116 3.28 -16.53 -4.16
C GLU A 116 3.76 -15.30 -4.96
N THR A 117 4.89 -14.70 -4.57
CA THR A 117 5.43 -13.52 -5.25
C THR A 117 5.88 -13.85 -6.68
N LYS A 118 6.44 -15.05 -6.91
CA LYS A 118 6.78 -15.52 -8.28
C LYS A 118 5.54 -15.64 -9.15
N LYS A 119 4.46 -16.23 -8.62
CA LYS A 119 3.18 -16.31 -9.33
C LYS A 119 2.64 -14.92 -9.66
N GLN A 120 2.67 -13.99 -8.71
CA GLN A 120 2.24 -12.60 -8.92
C GLN A 120 3.08 -11.90 -10.01
N ALA A 121 4.39 -12.16 -10.05
CA ALA A 121 5.26 -11.62 -11.08
C ALA A 121 4.89 -12.14 -12.48
N SER A 122 4.64 -13.44 -12.63
CA SER A 122 4.17 -14.01 -13.90
C SER A 122 2.83 -13.42 -14.35
N ILE A 123 1.89 -13.22 -13.42
CA ILE A 123 0.58 -12.62 -13.73
C ILE A 123 0.73 -11.16 -14.18
N LEU A 124 1.60 -10.40 -13.51
CA LEU A 124 1.91 -9.03 -13.91
C LEU A 124 2.58 -8.97 -15.28
N GLU A 125 3.52 -9.88 -15.55
CA GLU A 125 4.19 -9.98 -16.84
C GLU A 125 3.19 -10.25 -17.96
N SER A 126 2.30 -11.24 -17.81
CA SER A 126 1.22 -11.50 -18.78
C SER A 126 0.28 -10.30 -18.95
N TYR A 127 -0.06 -9.59 -17.88
CA TYR A 127 -0.86 -8.37 -17.97
C TYR A 127 -0.16 -7.26 -18.78
N LEU A 128 1.14 -7.10 -18.60
CA LEU A 128 1.94 -6.11 -19.31
C LEU A 128 2.08 -6.46 -20.80
N GLU A 129 2.29 -7.73 -21.12
CA GLU A 129 2.34 -8.23 -22.50
C GLU A 129 1.02 -7.97 -23.23
N GLN A 130 -0.12 -8.26 -22.60
CA GLN A 130 -1.46 -7.97 -23.14
C GLN A 130 -1.69 -6.47 -23.39
N ARG A 131 -0.96 -5.60 -22.69
CA ARG A 131 -0.97 -4.14 -22.85
C ARG A 131 0.12 -3.64 -23.82
N GLY A 132 0.79 -4.54 -24.54
CA GLY A 132 1.80 -4.21 -25.53
C GLY A 132 3.18 -3.88 -24.96
N VAL A 133 3.43 -4.27 -23.71
CA VAL A 133 4.74 -4.15 -23.05
C VAL A 133 5.38 -5.54 -22.98
N ALA A 134 6.06 -5.92 -24.05
CA ALA A 134 6.88 -7.13 -24.07
C ALA A 134 8.23 -6.84 -23.39
N LEU A 135 8.53 -7.56 -22.33
CA LEU A 135 9.76 -7.38 -21.56
C LEU A 135 10.78 -8.44 -21.94
N PRO A 136 12.09 -8.09 -22.00
CA PRO A 136 13.13 -9.06 -22.22
C PRO A 136 13.22 -10.10 -21.09
N GLU A 137 13.67 -11.30 -21.41
CA GLU A 137 13.92 -12.34 -20.42
C GLU A 137 14.88 -11.84 -19.32
N GLY A 138 14.51 -12.06 -18.05
CA GLY A 138 15.28 -11.60 -16.90
C GLY A 138 15.15 -10.11 -16.57
N TYR A 139 14.25 -9.38 -17.23
CA TYR A 139 13.91 -7.99 -16.85
C TYR A 139 13.08 -7.94 -15.57
N PHE A 140 12.25 -8.96 -15.33
CA PHE A 140 11.48 -9.11 -14.11
C PHE A 140 12.20 -9.97 -13.08
N SER A 141 12.19 -9.52 -11.84
CA SER A 141 12.59 -10.34 -10.69
C SER A 141 11.59 -10.20 -9.55
N CYS A 142 11.65 -11.12 -8.58
CA CYS A 142 10.80 -11.10 -7.41
C CYS A 142 11.63 -11.07 -6.12
N LYS A 143 11.12 -10.37 -5.10
CA LYS A 143 11.70 -10.32 -3.76
C LYS A 143 10.62 -10.36 -2.68
N VAL A 144 10.95 -10.95 -1.54
CA VAL A 144 10.14 -10.89 -0.31
C VAL A 144 10.93 -10.11 0.73
N VAL A 145 10.39 -9.00 1.22
CA VAL A 145 11.04 -8.16 2.23
C VAL A 145 10.37 -8.37 3.59
N LEU A 146 11.19 -8.61 4.61
CA LEU A 146 10.78 -8.79 6.00
C LEU A 146 11.29 -7.58 6.83
N PRO A 147 10.55 -6.46 6.86
CA PRO A 147 11.05 -5.20 7.41
C PRO A 147 10.93 -5.11 8.94
N ASN A 148 10.39 -6.13 9.61
CA ASN A 148 10.09 -6.07 11.04
C ASN A 148 11.33 -6.45 11.89
N PRO A 149 11.84 -5.57 12.78
CA PRO A 149 12.98 -5.87 13.64
C PRO A 149 12.73 -6.99 14.65
N LYS A 150 11.47 -7.31 14.93
CA LYS A 150 11.10 -8.38 15.87
C LYS A 150 11.06 -9.77 15.21
N PHE A 151 11.36 -9.84 13.92
CA PHE A 151 11.47 -11.09 13.19
C PHE A 151 12.71 -11.87 13.66
N ARG A 152 12.53 -13.16 13.96
CA ARG A 152 13.58 -14.09 14.38
C ARG A 152 13.38 -15.42 13.68
N THR A 153 14.46 -16.14 13.39
CA THR A 153 14.39 -17.49 12.80
C THR A 153 14.63 -18.54 13.88
N ILE A 154 13.86 -19.64 13.87
CA ILE A 154 14.06 -20.77 14.81
C ILE A 154 15.19 -21.68 14.34
N GLN A 155 15.38 -21.81 13.03
CA GLN A 155 16.36 -22.71 12.42
C GLN A 155 17.37 -21.94 11.58
N SER A 156 18.57 -22.52 11.47
CA SER A 156 19.69 -22.04 10.65
C SER A 156 19.58 -22.43 9.17
N SER A 157 18.43 -22.93 8.71
CA SER A 157 18.21 -23.16 7.28
C SER A 157 18.19 -21.81 6.56
N PRO A 158 19.04 -21.61 5.54
CA PRO A 158 19.10 -20.34 4.83
C PRO A 158 17.78 -20.13 4.09
N PHE A 159 17.20 -18.94 4.22
CA PHE A 159 16.09 -18.54 3.36
C PHE A 159 16.50 -18.54 1.89
N PRO A 160 15.53 -18.69 0.96
CA PRO A 160 15.77 -18.44 -0.46
C PRO A 160 16.41 -17.06 -0.68
N SER A 161 17.21 -16.94 -1.74
CA SER A 161 17.92 -15.70 -2.11
C SER A 161 17.01 -14.50 -2.44
N GLU A 162 15.73 -14.79 -2.65
CA GLU A 162 14.66 -13.85 -2.90
C GLU A 162 14.14 -13.20 -1.62
N VAL A 163 14.40 -13.79 -0.45
CA VAL A 163 14.00 -13.26 0.85
C VAL A 163 15.08 -12.32 1.38
N ILE A 164 14.66 -11.12 1.78
CA ILE A 164 15.50 -10.11 2.41
C ILE A 164 15.04 -9.97 3.87
N THR A 165 15.87 -10.43 4.79
CA THR A 165 15.60 -10.33 6.23
C THR A 165 15.76 -8.89 6.73
N TYR A 166 15.32 -8.60 7.95
CA TYR A 166 15.47 -7.27 8.55
C TYR A 166 16.92 -6.79 8.57
N ASP A 167 17.87 -7.66 8.96
CA ASP A 167 19.28 -7.30 9.05
C ASP A 167 19.86 -6.94 7.67
N GLN A 168 19.52 -7.72 6.64
CA GLN A 168 19.91 -7.44 5.26
C GLN A 168 19.24 -6.15 4.77
N TRP A 169 17.94 -5.98 5.05
CA TRP A 169 17.16 -4.81 4.68
C TRP A 169 17.78 -3.53 5.24
N VAL A 170 18.15 -3.48 6.53
CA VAL A 170 18.78 -2.31 7.15
C VAL A 170 20.16 -2.02 6.54
N GLN A 171 20.90 -3.05 6.13
CA GLN A 171 22.22 -2.90 5.54
C GLN A 171 22.24 -2.50 4.06
N LEU A 172 21.08 -2.51 3.37
CA LEU A 172 21.01 -2.07 1.97
C LEU A 172 21.50 -0.62 1.82
N LYS A 173 22.52 -0.44 0.98
CA LYS A 173 23.12 0.85 0.62
C LYS A 173 22.71 1.25 -0.80
N PRO A 174 22.65 2.56 -1.10
CA PRO A 174 22.42 3.03 -2.45
C PRO A 174 23.58 2.57 -3.33
N GLU A 175 23.30 1.83 -4.40
CA GLU A 175 24.32 1.40 -5.34
C GLU A 175 24.84 2.62 -6.14
N PRO A 176 26.16 2.70 -6.43
CA PRO A 176 26.68 3.71 -7.34
C PRO A 176 26.02 3.56 -8.71
N LYS A 177 25.52 4.67 -9.28
CA LYS A 177 24.75 4.74 -10.55
C LYS A 177 25.41 4.06 -11.77
N SER A 178 26.68 3.63 -11.70
CA SER A 178 27.41 2.93 -12.77
C SER A 178 27.73 1.46 -12.49
N MET A 179 27.43 0.95 -11.29
CA MET A 179 27.69 -0.44 -10.88
C MET A 179 26.39 -1.09 -10.41
N PHE A 180 25.52 -1.42 -11.36
CA PHE A 180 24.48 -2.43 -11.14
C PHE A 180 25.17 -3.79 -11.02
N SER A 181 25.58 -4.16 -9.81
CA SER A 181 26.15 -5.49 -9.53
C SER A 181 25.95 -5.90 -8.08
N GLY A 182 25.11 -6.92 -7.87
CA GLY A 182 25.13 -7.75 -6.67
C GLY A 182 23.90 -8.65 -6.54
N TRP A 183 22.71 -8.05 -6.50
CA TRP A 183 21.50 -8.73 -6.04
C TRP A 183 20.28 -8.60 -6.96
N ILE A 184 20.33 -7.64 -7.89
CA ILE A 184 19.42 -7.55 -9.04
C ILE A 184 20.29 -7.74 -10.30
N LYS A 185 20.21 -8.93 -10.89
CA LYS A 185 20.90 -9.29 -12.13
C LYS A 185 19.89 -9.17 -13.27
N GLY A 186 19.56 -7.95 -13.67
CA GLY A 186 18.91 -7.71 -14.96
C GLY A 186 19.91 -7.96 -16.10
N ALA A 187 19.59 -8.92 -16.96
CA ALA A 187 20.24 -9.07 -18.26
C ALA A 187 20.01 -7.80 -19.10
N PHE A 188 20.86 -7.54 -20.09
CA PHE A 188 20.80 -6.41 -21.05
C PHE A 188 21.46 -5.08 -20.64
N ARG A 189 22.78 -5.13 -20.45
CA ARG A 189 23.65 -3.96 -20.72
C ARG A 189 23.94 -3.72 -22.23
N GLY A 190 23.38 -4.53 -23.13
CA GLY A 190 23.70 -4.52 -24.57
C GLY A 190 22.62 -3.98 -25.52
N GLY A 191 21.45 -3.55 -25.03
CA GLY A 191 20.38 -3.00 -25.88
C GLY A 191 20.66 -1.57 -26.33
N LYS A 192 20.19 -1.16 -27.51
CA LYS A 192 20.21 0.25 -27.95
C LYS A 192 19.46 1.10 -26.91
N LYS A 193 20.11 2.15 -26.40
CA LYS A 193 19.60 3.05 -25.34
C LYS A 193 18.16 3.53 -25.57
N GLU A 194 17.82 3.83 -26.82
CA GLU A 194 16.47 4.28 -27.22
C GLU A 194 15.39 3.21 -27.01
N MET A 195 15.70 1.93 -27.28
CA MET A 195 14.76 0.83 -27.08
C MET A 195 14.45 0.63 -25.60
N GLN A 196 15.47 0.70 -24.74
CA GLN A 196 15.32 0.60 -23.29
C GLN A 196 14.50 1.75 -22.72
N GLU A 197 14.72 2.97 -23.21
CA GLU A 197 13.95 4.14 -22.80
C GLU A 197 12.48 4.04 -23.22
N SER A 198 12.21 3.51 -24.42
CA SER A 198 10.83 3.25 -24.88
C SER A 198 10.09 2.19 -24.05
N ILE A 199 10.78 1.10 -23.66
CA ILE A 199 10.22 0.06 -22.78
C ILE A 199 9.93 0.65 -21.41
N HIS A 200 10.88 1.39 -20.85
CA HIS A 200 10.72 2.02 -19.53
C HIS A 200 9.56 3.03 -19.51
N GLN A 201 9.39 3.84 -20.56
CA GLN A 201 8.26 4.76 -20.68
C GLN A 201 6.92 4.02 -20.76
N LYS A 202 6.81 3.02 -21.65
CA LYS A 202 5.59 2.21 -21.80
C LYS A 202 5.24 1.46 -20.51
N LEU A 203 6.24 0.88 -19.84
CA LEU A 203 6.05 0.19 -18.57
C LEU A 203 5.53 1.14 -17.49
N ASN A 204 6.16 2.31 -17.33
CA ASN A 204 5.70 3.31 -16.37
C ASN A 204 4.28 3.80 -16.67
N PHE A 205 3.96 4.00 -17.95
CA PHE A 205 2.61 4.39 -18.38
C PHE A 205 1.58 3.31 -18.03
N THR A 206 1.83 2.05 -18.42
CA THR A 206 0.92 0.93 -18.14
C THR A 206 0.74 0.71 -16.64
N LEU A 207 1.81 0.75 -15.84
CA LEU A 207 1.69 0.61 -14.38
C LEU A 207 1.01 1.82 -13.73
N SER A 208 1.15 3.03 -14.28
CA SER A 208 0.46 4.22 -13.75
C SER A 208 -1.05 4.23 -14.00
N THR A 209 -1.50 3.41 -14.93
CA THR A 209 -2.92 3.25 -15.30
C THR A 209 -3.48 1.88 -14.90
N ALA A 210 -2.66 1.01 -14.31
CA ALA A 210 -3.07 -0.28 -13.82
C ALA A 210 -4.06 -0.13 -12.64
N PRO A 211 -5.02 -1.05 -12.47
CA PRO A 211 -5.91 -1.03 -11.32
C PRO A 211 -5.10 -1.13 -10.02
N MET A 212 -5.40 -0.29 -9.05
CA MET A 212 -4.76 -0.26 -7.73
C MET A 212 -5.81 -0.16 -6.62
N TRP A 213 -5.38 -0.39 -5.38
CA TRP A 213 -6.13 0.00 -4.20
C TRP A 213 -6.19 1.53 -4.07
N ASP A 214 -7.28 2.03 -3.49
CA ASP A 214 -7.32 3.41 -3.03
C ASP A 214 -6.39 3.53 -1.82
N ARG A 215 -5.70 4.67 -1.72
CA ARG A 215 -4.77 4.96 -0.62
C ARG A 215 -5.37 6.03 0.27
N LEU A 216 -5.61 5.69 1.52
CA LEU A 216 -6.00 6.59 2.59
C LEU A 216 -4.78 6.94 3.44
N GLU A 217 -4.43 8.23 3.49
CA GLU A 217 -3.39 8.75 4.35
C GLU A 217 -4.02 9.46 5.55
N LEU A 218 -3.65 9.02 6.74
CA LEU A 218 -4.10 9.54 8.01
C LEU A 218 -2.96 10.31 8.70
N LYS A 219 -3.33 11.17 9.64
CA LYS A 219 -2.36 11.88 10.49
C LYS A 219 -1.46 10.92 11.25
N GLY A 220 -0.24 11.38 11.51
CA GLY A 220 0.79 10.55 12.14
C GLY A 220 1.45 9.58 11.16
N ASN A 221 1.43 9.89 9.85
CA ASN A 221 1.99 9.07 8.78
C ASN A 221 1.45 7.63 8.78
N LYS A 222 0.16 7.48 9.08
CA LYS A 222 -0.53 6.19 9.03
C LYS A 222 -1.17 6.02 7.66
N TYR A 223 -1.06 4.84 7.08
CA TYR A 223 -1.63 4.53 5.78
C TYR A 223 -2.62 3.38 5.85
N VAL A 224 -3.62 3.40 4.97
CA VAL A 224 -4.56 2.29 4.75
C VAL A 224 -4.77 2.12 3.25
N LEU A 225 -4.58 0.90 2.74
CA LEU A 225 -4.99 0.52 1.38
C LEU A 225 -6.37 -0.13 1.44
N GLY A 226 -7.20 0.12 0.42
CA GLY A 226 -8.55 -0.44 0.36
C GLY A 226 -9.45 0.26 -0.64
N GLU A 227 -10.75 0.22 -0.41
CA GLU A 227 -11.76 0.81 -1.30
C GLU A 227 -12.55 1.91 -0.61
N LEU A 228 -12.59 3.09 -1.24
CA LEU A 228 -13.49 4.16 -0.83
C LEU A 228 -14.92 3.78 -1.23
N LEU A 229 -15.80 3.69 -0.24
CA LEU A 229 -17.21 3.37 -0.46
C LEU A 229 -18.07 4.63 -0.57
N ASP A 230 -18.06 5.47 0.46
CA ASP A 230 -18.87 6.70 0.50
C ASP A 230 -18.40 7.64 1.63
N PHE A 231 -19.08 8.78 1.79
CA PHE A 231 -18.97 9.66 2.94
C PHE A 231 -20.20 9.52 3.84
N LYS A 232 -20.01 9.74 5.14
CA LYS A 232 -21.10 9.77 6.14
C LYS A 232 -21.06 11.07 6.94
N GLY A 233 -22.20 11.72 7.13
CA GLY A 233 -22.25 13.05 7.76
C GLY A 233 -23.62 13.69 7.67
N LYS A 234 -23.69 15.01 7.86
CA LYS A 234 -24.94 15.77 7.64
C LYS A 234 -25.27 15.83 6.16
N GLN A 235 -26.55 15.94 5.83
CA GLN A 235 -27.03 15.95 4.44
C GLN A 235 -26.36 17.03 3.59
N GLU A 236 -26.11 18.22 4.16
CA GLU A 236 -25.37 19.31 3.50
C GLU A 236 -23.97 18.86 3.06
N ASP A 237 -23.22 18.21 3.95
CA ASP A 237 -21.86 17.74 3.69
C ASP A 237 -21.87 16.63 2.62
N ILE A 238 -22.80 15.67 2.70
CA ILE A 238 -22.94 14.59 1.72
C ILE A 238 -23.29 15.14 0.33
N ASN A 239 -24.21 16.10 0.26
CA ASN A 239 -24.58 16.75 -0.99
C ASN A 239 -23.40 17.51 -1.61
N ALA A 240 -22.52 18.09 -0.77
CA ALA A 240 -21.35 18.80 -1.22
C ALA A 240 -20.26 17.84 -1.73
N LEU A 241 -20.12 16.67 -1.10
CA LEU A 241 -19.13 15.63 -1.45
C LEU A 241 -19.60 14.67 -2.57
N LYS A 242 -20.86 14.73 -3.02
CA LYS A 242 -21.46 13.78 -3.98
C LYS A 242 -20.70 13.58 -5.30
N ASN A 243 -19.90 14.58 -5.69
CA ASN A 243 -19.08 14.58 -6.91
C ASN A 243 -17.73 13.88 -6.74
N ILE A 244 -17.30 13.67 -5.49
CA ILE A 244 -16.09 12.94 -5.14
C ILE A 244 -16.41 11.45 -5.22
N ARG A 245 -16.13 10.86 -6.38
CA ARG A 245 -16.30 9.43 -6.63
C ARG A 245 -15.01 8.90 -7.25
N ARG A 246 -14.74 7.62 -7.02
CA ARG A 246 -13.58 6.89 -7.56
C ARG A 246 -13.43 7.08 -9.09
N SER A 247 -14.56 7.10 -9.82
CA SER A 247 -14.61 7.31 -11.27
C SER A 247 -14.47 8.77 -11.74
N LYS A 248 -14.45 9.77 -10.86
CA LYS A 248 -14.41 11.19 -11.25
C LYS A 248 -13.25 11.96 -10.63
N VAL A 249 -12.72 11.48 -9.51
CA VAL A 249 -11.68 12.15 -8.74
C VAL A 249 -10.49 11.21 -8.63
N SER A 250 -9.29 11.74 -8.87
CA SER A 250 -8.03 11.00 -8.73
C SER A 250 -7.41 11.18 -7.35
N ARG A 251 -7.55 12.38 -6.77
CA ARG A 251 -6.94 12.73 -5.48
C ARG A 251 -7.76 13.74 -4.72
N LEU A 252 -7.73 13.64 -3.39
CA LEU A 252 -8.26 14.65 -2.49
C LEU A 252 -7.29 14.90 -1.33
N ILE A 253 -7.27 16.13 -0.82
CA ILE A 253 -6.42 16.61 0.27
C ILE A 253 -7.32 17.34 1.26
N ILE A 254 -7.13 17.06 2.55
CA ILE A 254 -7.90 17.67 3.62
C ILE A 254 -7.07 18.75 4.32
N GLN A 255 -7.60 19.96 4.34
CA GLN A 255 -7.00 21.11 5.00
C GLN A 255 -7.88 21.58 6.15
N LYS A 256 -7.25 21.89 7.29
CA LYS A 256 -7.96 22.51 8.41
C LYS A 256 -8.16 23.99 8.11
N THR A 257 -9.41 24.45 8.16
CA THR A 257 -9.69 25.88 8.24
C THR A 257 -9.67 26.28 9.71
N SER A 258 -8.66 27.04 10.11
CA SER A 258 -8.62 27.62 11.45
C SER A 258 -9.75 28.64 11.56
N MET A 259 -10.74 28.39 12.39
CA MET A 259 -11.68 29.42 12.82
C MET A 259 -11.58 29.53 14.35
N PHE A 260 -11.05 30.66 14.80
CA PHE A 260 -11.11 31.09 16.19
C PHE A 260 -12.60 31.30 16.56
N GLY A 261 -13.09 30.57 17.57
CA GLY A 261 -14.37 30.82 18.24
C GLY A 261 -15.51 29.84 17.90
N LEU A 262 -16.06 29.24 18.96
CA LEU A 262 -17.40 28.64 19.25
C LEU A 262 -18.26 27.94 18.15
N ALA A 263 -17.89 27.95 16.87
CA ALA A 263 -18.59 27.28 15.79
C ALA A 263 -18.01 25.88 15.53
N HIS A 264 -18.84 24.97 14.98
CA HIS A 264 -18.38 23.66 14.55
C HIS A 264 -17.20 23.80 13.57
N SER A 265 -16.05 23.18 13.90
CA SER A 265 -14.86 23.20 13.04
C SER A 265 -15.23 22.72 11.64
N LYS A 266 -14.97 23.56 10.64
CA LYS A 266 -15.06 23.20 9.23
C LYS A 266 -13.71 22.66 8.75
N LEU A 267 -13.74 21.93 7.65
CA LEU A 267 -12.58 21.41 6.92
C LEU A 267 -12.75 21.79 5.46
N GLN A 268 -11.65 22.16 4.83
CA GLN A 268 -11.58 22.41 3.40
C GLN A 268 -11.07 21.14 2.73
N VAL A 269 -11.84 20.64 1.77
CA VAL A 269 -11.52 19.46 0.96
C VAL A 269 -11.15 19.96 -0.43
N LEU A 270 -9.88 19.82 -0.78
CA LEU A 270 -9.39 20.07 -2.12
C LEU A 270 -9.40 18.75 -2.87
N TYR A 271 -9.98 18.70 -4.07
CA TYR A 271 -9.97 17.49 -4.88
C TYR A 271 -9.65 17.78 -6.35
N SER A 272 -8.88 16.86 -6.93
CA SER A 272 -8.48 16.88 -8.33
C SER A 272 -9.43 15.99 -9.13
N PRO A 273 -10.14 16.53 -10.13
CA PRO A 273 -10.81 15.72 -11.13
C PRO A 273 -9.83 14.74 -11.79
N ARG A 274 -10.33 13.59 -12.21
CA ARG A 274 -9.55 12.62 -12.97
C ARG A 274 -9.46 13.09 -14.43
N ASP A 275 -8.25 13.17 -14.94
CA ASP A 275 -8.01 13.40 -16.37
C ASP A 275 -7.93 12.04 -17.09
N TYR A 276 -8.86 11.81 -18.02
CA TYR A 276 -8.91 10.60 -18.84
C TYR A 276 -8.22 10.79 -20.21
N ARG A 277 -7.77 12.00 -20.53
CA ARG A 277 -7.30 12.40 -21.86
C ARG A 277 -5.81 12.72 -21.91
N SER A 278 -5.15 12.92 -20.77
CA SER A 278 -3.74 13.31 -20.73
C SER A 278 -2.79 12.15 -20.40
N GLU A 279 -1.79 11.95 -21.26
CA GLU A 279 -0.63 11.03 -21.10
C GLU A 279 0.39 11.47 -20.02
N GLY A 280 0.00 12.35 -19.11
CA GLY A 280 0.89 12.94 -18.10
C GLY A 280 0.22 14.10 -17.38
N ALA A 281 0.81 14.50 -16.25
CA ALA A 281 0.30 15.48 -15.29
C ALA A 281 0.00 16.86 -15.92
N SER A 282 -1.14 17.00 -16.59
CA SER A 282 -1.77 18.29 -16.80
C SER A 282 -2.20 18.80 -15.43
N GLY A 283 -1.87 20.06 -15.11
CA GLY A 283 -2.18 20.69 -13.83
C GLY A 283 -3.68 20.72 -13.60
N SER A 284 -4.20 19.67 -12.97
CA SER A 284 -5.62 19.49 -12.69
C SER A 284 -6.09 20.64 -11.82
N GLU A 285 -7.05 21.42 -12.31
CA GLU A 285 -7.73 22.45 -11.54
C GLU A 285 -8.30 21.82 -10.26
N TRP A 286 -7.78 22.23 -9.12
CA TRP A 286 -8.26 21.76 -7.83
C TRP A 286 -9.61 22.40 -7.54
N LYS A 287 -10.60 21.56 -7.26
CA LYS A 287 -11.90 22.01 -6.78
C LYS A 287 -11.92 21.98 -5.28
N GLU A 288 -12.67 22.90 -4.70
CA GLU A 288 -12.78 23.06 -3.26
C GLU A 288 -14.21 22.83 -2.80
N VAL A 289 -14.34 22.15 -1.66
CA VAL A 289 -15.59 22.10 -0.91
C VAL A 289 -15.31 22.18 0.59
N THR A 290 -16.17 22.89 1.32
CA THR A 290 -16.06 22.99 2.78
C THR A 290 -17.11 22.12 3.45
N VAL A 291 -16.68 21.27 4.39
CA VAL A 291 -17.56 20.36 5.13
C VAL A 291 -17.24 20.39 6.62
N ARG A 292 -18.09 19.80 7.45
CA ARG A 292 -17.86 19.71 8.90
C ARG A 292 -16.76 18.72 9.24
N SER A 293 -16.03 18.98 10.34
CA SER A 293 -14.99 18.08 10.85
C SER A 293 -15.51 16.72 11.35
N SER A 294 -16.82 16.63 11.58
CA SER A 294 -17.54 15.41 11.99
C SER A 294 -17.91 14.49 10.82
N THR A 295 -17.71 14.92 9.57
CA THR A 295 -17.89 14.07 8.40
C THR A 295 -16.90 12.91 8.45
N GLU A 296 -17.32 11.73 8.01
CA GLU A 296 -16.56 10.49 8.03
C GLU A 296 -16.40 9.95 6.61
N VAL A 297 -15.30 9.25 6.38
CA VAL A 297 -15.02 8.45 5.18
C VAL A 297 -15.37 7.00 5.51
N LEU A 298 -16.22 6.38 4.69
CA LEU A 298 -16.49 4.95 4.73
C LEU A 298 -15.49 4.27 3.80
N PHE A 299 -14.61 3.46 4.39
CA PHE A 299 -13.51 2.84 3.69
C PHE A 299 -13.40 1.38 4.09
N GLN A 300 -13.24 0.49 3.11
CA GLN A 300 -13.04 -0.93 3.34
C GLN A 300 -11.56 -1.25 3.14
N PRO A 301 -10.80 -1.52 4.21
CA PRO A 301 -9.39 -1.91 4.09
C PRO A 301 -9.24 -3.16 3.22
N ASP A 302 -8.07 -3.29 2.57
CA ASP A 302 -7.73 -4.53 1.89
C ASP A 302 -7.73 -5.71 2.88
N ASN A 303 -8.04 -6.91 2.37
CA ASN A 303 -8.15 -8.14 3.15
C ASN A 303 -9.19 -8.12 4.30
N SER A 304 -10.02 -7.06 4.41
CA SER A 304 -11.08 -6.94 5.40
C SER A 304 -12.47 -6.97 4.76
N THR A 305 -13.40 -7.71 5.35
CA THR A 305 -14.82 -7.69 4.96
C THR A 305 -15.60 -6.58 5.67
N LYS A 306 -14.95 -5.86 6.60
CA LYS A 306 -15.61 -4.84 7.43
C LYS A 306 -15.37 -3.46 6.86
N VAL A 307 -16.45 -2.69 6.76
CA VAL A 307 -16.39 -1.26 6.44
C VAL A 307 -15.99 -0.49 7.69
N ARG A 308 -14.93 0.31 7.59
CA ARG A 308 -14.44 1.17 8.66
C ARG A 308 -14.81 2.63 8.41
N LYS A 309 -14.92 3.40 9.49
CA LYS A 309 -15.24 4.83 9.45
C LYS A 309 -14.05 5.64 9.93
N PHE A 310 -13.57 6.53 9.09
CA PHE A 310 -12.48 7.44 9.43
C PHE A 310 -13.00 8.86 9.50
N LYS A 311 -12.80 9.56 10.63
CA LYS A 311 -13.17 10.98 10.70
C LYS A 311 -12.37 11.75 9.65
N LEU A 312 -13.03 12.57 8.84
CA LEU A 312 -12.36 13.37 7.81
C LEU A 312 -11.29 14.29 8.41
N SER A 313 -11.47 14.70 9.67
CA SER A 313 -10.47 15.46 10.42
C SER A 313 -9.18 14.69 10.77
N SER A 314 -9.14 13.36 10.71
CA SER A 314 -7.91 12.57 10.84
C SER A 314 -7.25 12.25 9.50
N VAL A 315 -7.96 12.45 8.39
CA VAL A 315 -7.47 12.24 7.02
C VAL A 315 -6.56 13.39 6.60
N VAL A 316 -5.46 13.05 5.92
CA VAL A 316 -4.55 13.99 5.25
C VAL A 316 -4.83 14.02 3.75
N SER A 317 -4.88 12.85 3.12
CA SER A 317 -5.17 12.72 1.70
C SER A 317 -5.83 11.38 1.36
N LEU A 318 -6.60 11.33 0.26
CA LEU A 318 -6.94 10.07 -0.41
C LEU A 318 -6.47 10.14 -1.86
N THR A 319 -5.88 9.05 -2.33
CA THR A 319 -5.62 8.81 -3.75
C THR A 319 -6.54 7.68 -4.20
N LEU A 320 -7.35 7.94 -5.23
CA LEU A 320 -8.35 7.01 -5.72
C LEU A 320 -7.85 6.37 -7.00
N SER A 321 -7.84 5.04 -7.07
CA SER A 321 -7.58 4.33 -8.31
C SER A 321 -8.82 4.35 -9.20
N ALA A 322 -8.65 4.32 -10.52
CA ALA A 322 -9.76 4.00 -11.42
C ALA A 322 -10.10 2.51 -11.28
#